data_AF-A0A2G9NPY8-F1
#
_entry.id   AF-A0A2G9NPY8-F1
#
_cell.length_a   1.000
_cell.length_b   1.000
_cell.length_c   1.000
_cell.angle_alpha   90.00
_cell.angle_beta   90.00
_cell.angle_gamma   90.00
#
_symmetry.space_group_name_H-M   'P 1'
#
loop_
_entity.id
_entity.type
_entity.pdbx_description
1 polymer ?
#
loop_
_entity_poly.entity_id
_entity_poly.type
_entity_poly.pdbx_seq_one_letter_code
_entity_poly.pdbx_strand_id
1 'polypeptide(L)'
;IIIFLVIKFVLFPVLTLLTGSSLPLVVVESSSMSHHAVIFGEFDNWWNSEGSWYTSRNIANLSSAKSWPLKSGFEKGDIIMLVGVSPEKVRIGDVIVFNAYQKNPIIHRVVNISVMDDGSLVFSTKGDNNYDQIPQDNNILGSNILGKALIKIPKVGWIKLFVVNFMSFFH
;
A
#
# COMPACT_ATOMS: atom_id res chain seq x y z
N ILE A 1 -7.14 29.10 3.87
CA ILE A 1 -7.53 29.24 2.45
C ILE A 1 -6.34 29.04 1.52
N ILE A 2 -5.24 29.80 1.65
CA ILE A 2 -4.05 29.67 0.77
C ILE A 2 -3.47 28.24 0.74
N ILE A 3 -3.23 27.61 1.89
CA ILE A 3 -2.69 26.22 1.94
C ILE A 3 -3.59 25.22 1.20
N PHE A 4 -4.92 25.34 1.36
CA PHE A 4 -5.87 24.50 0.65
C PHE A 4 -5.77 24.69 -0.87
N LEU A 5 -5.62 25.94 -1.34
CA LEU A 5 -5.45 26.23 -2.76
C LEU A 5 -4.13 25.66 -3.29
N VAL A 6 -3.02 25.79 -2.54
CA VAL A 6 -1.73 25.21 -2.93
C VAL A 6 -1.82 23.68 -3.00
N ILE A 7 -2.42 23.03 -2.00
CA ILE A 7 -2.59 21.58 -2.01
C ILE A 7 -3.43 21.15 -3.23
N LYS A 8 -4.59 21.78 -3.43
CA LYS A 8 -5.56 21.41 -4.47
C LYS A 8 -5.07 21.70 -5.89
N PHE A 9 -4.42 22.84 -6.11
CA PHE A 9 -4.10 23.33 -7.45
C PHE A 9 -2.62 23.25 -7.83
N VAL A 10 -1.73 22.95 -6.87
CA VAL A 10 -0.29 22.80 -7.15
C VAL A 10 0.18 21.39 -6.76
N LEU A 11 0.05 21.01 -5.48
CA LEU A 11 0.62 19.75 -4.99
C LEU A 11 0.01 18.53 -5.68
N PHE A 12 -1.32 18.38 -5.65
CA PHE A 12 -1.98 17.21 -6.24
C PHE A 12 -1.80 17.12 -7.76
N PRO A 13 -1.98 18.21 -8.56
CA PRO A 13 -1.71 18.16 -10.00
C PRO A 13 -0.27 17.76 -10.33
N VAL A 14 0.72 18.29 -9.60
CA VAL A 14 2.13 17.91 -9.81
C VAL A 14 2.35 16.45 -9.46
N LEU A 15 1.83 15.97 -8.31
CA LEU A 15 1.97 14.57 -7.92
C LEU A 15 1.30 13.63 -8.91
N THR A 16 0.09 13.95 -9.38
CA THR A 16 -0.61 13.16 -10.40
C THR A 16 0.17 13.10 -11.70
N LEU A 17 0.80 14.20 -12.12
CA LEU A 17 1.66 14.22 -13.30
C LEU A 17 2.91 13.34 -13.11
N LEU A 18 3.54 13.42 -11.95
CA LEU A 18 4.78 12.65 -11.65
C LEU A 18 4.52 11.16 -11.47
N THR A 19 3.42 10.78 -10.82
CA THR A 19 3.14 9.39 -10.48
C THR A 19 2.24 8.69 -11.50
N GLY A 20 1.56 9.43 -12.37
CA GLY A 20 0.57 8.90 -13.29
C GLY A 20 -0.67 8.32 -12.59
N SER A 21 -0.87 8.59 -11.29
CA SER A 21 -2.03 8.15 -10.52
C SER A 21 -3.01 9.29 -10.28
N SER A 22 -4.31 9.01 -10.44
CA SER A 22 -5.39 9.91 -10.03
C SER A 22 -5.53 10.02 -8.51
N LEU A 23 -4.93 9.09 -7.76
CA LEU A 23 -4.91 9.05 -6.30
C LEU A 23 -3.46 8.91 -5.79
N PRO A 24 -2.61 9.93 -5.96
CA PRO A 24 -1.16 9.81 -5.74
C PRO A 24 -0.77 9.59 -4.28
N LEU A 25 -1.65 9.88 -3.32
CA LEU A 25 -1.43 9.71 -1.88
C LEU A 25 -2.68 9.10 -1.22
N VAL A 26 -2.47 8.10 -0.36
CA VAL A 26 -3.52 7.52 0.50
C VAL A 26 -3.06 7.46 1.95
N VAL A 27 -3.99 7.66 2.88
CA VAL A 27 -3.75 7.53 4.33
C VAL A 27 -4.16 6.14 4.76
N VAL A 28 -3.30 5.46 5.52
CA VAL A 28 -3.59 4.12 6.05
C VAL A 28 -4.54 4.23 7.24
N GLU A 29 -5.69 3.57 7.16
CA GLU A 29 -6.73 3.64 8.19
C GLU A 29 -6.80 2.39 9.09
N SER A 30 -6.15 1.29 8.72
CA SER A 30 -6.18 0.00 9.43
C SER A 30 -4.78 -0.61 9.59
N SER A 31 -4.68 -1.65 10.44
CA SER A 31 -3.43 -2.36 10.70
C SER A 31 -3.24 -3.62 9.84
N SER A 32 -4.02 -3.79 8.77
CA SER A 32 -4.00 -4.99 7.91
C SER A 32 -2.66 -5.24 7.20
N MET A 33 -1.82 -4.23 7.09
CA MET A 33 -0.48 -4.27 6.49
C MET A 33 0.64 -4.02 7.51
N SER A 34 0.30 -4.04 8.80
CA SER A 34 1.25 -3.81 9.88
C SER A 34 2.20 -4.99 10.02
N HIS A 35 3.48 -4.67 10.23
CA HIS A 35 4.49 -5.65 10.60
C HIS A 35 4.92 -5.31 12.01
N HIS A 36 3.99 -5.34 12.99
CA HIS A 36 4.16 -4.92 14.40
C HIS A 36 5.48 -5.44 15.01
N ALA A 37 6.56 -4.71 14.74
CA ALA A 37 7.91 -4.96 15.20
C ALA A 37 8.56 -3.59 15.40
N VAL A 38 9.06 -3.42 16.61
CA VAL A 38 9.62 -2.21 17.18
C VAL A 38 10.67 -1.61 16.24
N ILE A 39 10.43 -0.37 15.81
CA ILE A 39 11.42 0.68 15.49
C ILE A 39 12.75 0.09 14.97
N PHE A 40 12.81 -0.24 13.67
CA PHE A 40 13.97 -0.75 12.89
C PHE A 40 14.28 -2.26 12.98
N GLY A 41 14.12 -2.95 11.84
CA GLY A 41 14.52 -4.36 11.68
C GLY A 41 13.59 -5.31 12.42
N GLU A 42 13.07 -6.40 11.86
CA GLU A 42 13.52 -7.17 10.72
C GLU A 42 12.29 -7.80 10.10
N PHE A 43 12.15 -7.66 8.79
CA PHE A 43 11.21 -8.41 7.96
C PHE A 43 11.15 -9.90 8.33
N ASP A 44 12.27 -10.45 8.79
CA ASP A 44 12.44 -11.84 9.20
C ASP A 44 11.54 -12.19 10.40
N ASN A 45 11.29 -11.27 11.34
CA ASN A 45 10.37 -11.50 12.46
C ASN A 45 8.91 -11.63 12.00
N TRP A 46 8.47 -10.71 11.14
CA TRP A 46 7.14 -10.81 10.53
C TRP A 46 7.03 -12.08 9.67
N TRP A 47 8.08 -12.43 8.92
CA TRP A 47 8.08 -13.66 8.13
C TRP A 47 8.00 -14.91 9.00
N ASN A 48 8.64 -14.91 10.18
CA ASN A 48 8.57 -16.02 11.12
C ASN A 48 7.15 -16.22 11.68
N SER A 49 6.35 -15.16 11.82
CA SER A 49 4.96 -15.27 12.27
C SER A 49 3.98 -15.56 11.13
N GLU A 50 4.05 -14.80 10.03
CA GLU A 50 3.04 -14.81 8.96
C GLU A 50 3.47 -15.60 7.71
N GLY A 51 4.76 -15.85 7.55
CA GLY A 51 5.36 -16.44 6.34
C GLY A 51 4.83 -17.83 5.99
N SER A 52 4.37 -18.60 6.99
CA SER A 52 3.81 -19.94 6.81
C SER A 52 2.59 -19.97 5.88
N TRP A 53 1.79 -18.90 5.88
CA TRP A 53 0.62 -18.76 5.01
C TRP A 53 1.04 -18.72 3.53
N TYR A 54 2.15 -18.03 3.23
CA TYR A 54 2.69 -17.88 1.87
C TYR A 54 3.40 -19.15 1.39
N THR A 55 4.19 -19.80 2.26
CA THR A 55 4.93 -21.02 1.90
C THR A 55 4.00 -22.20 1.67
N SER A 56 3.00 -22.39 2.53
CA SER A 56 2.02 -23.48 2.39
C SER A 56 1.20 -23.42 1.10
N ARG A 57 1.10 -22.24 0.48
CA ARG A 57 0.38 -21.99 -0.78
C ARG A 57 1.31 -21.85 -2.00
N ASN A 58 2.61 -22.13 -1.85
CA ASN A 58 3.62 -21.99 -2.90
C ASN A 58 3.71 -20.58 -3.51
N ILE A 59 3.42 -19.54 -2.73
CA ILE A 59 3.45 -18.14 -3.20
C ILE A 59 4.87 -17.57 -3.11
N ALA A 60 5.53 -17.76 -1.97
CA ALA A 60 6.88 -17.26 -1.73
C ALA A 60 7.56 -17.99 -0.56
N ASN A 61 8.88 -17.87 -0.53
CA ASN A 61 9.73 -18.24 0.60
C ASN A 61 10.44 -16.98 1.15
N LEU A 62 11.15 -17.10 2.28
CA LEU A 62 11.84 -15.96 2.89
C LEU A 62 12.75 -15.22 1.91
N SER A 63 13.52 -15.96 1.11
CA SER A 63 14.47 -15.40 0.15
C SER A 63 13.78 -14.60 -0.95
N SER A 64 12.69 -15.11 -1.53
CA SER A 64 11.95 -14.37 -2.56
C SER A 64 11.21 -13.18 -1.96
N ALA A 65 10.65 -13.32 -0.77
CA ALA A 65 9.89 -12.26 -0.12
C ALA A 65 10.76 -11.10 0.38
N LYS A 66 12.05 -11.35 0.69
CA LYS A 66 13.03 -10.29 0.96
C LYS A 66 13.21 -9.30 -0.20
N SER A 67 12.83 -9.66 -1.42
CA SER A 67 12.87 -8.79 -2.60
C SER A 67 11.59 -7.98 -2.82
N TRP A 68 10.53 -8.23 -2.04
CA TRP A 68 9.25 -7.54 -2.23
C TRP A 68 9.35 -6.04 -1.93
N PRO A 69 8.64 -5.19 -2.69
CA PRO A 69 8.47 -3.79 -2.35
C PRO A 69 7.69 -3.66 -1.05
N LEU A 70 7.98 -2.60 -0.29
CA LEU A 70 7.31 -2.32 0.99
C LEU A 70 7.27 -3.53 1.93
N LYS A 71 8.33 -4.35 1.91
CA LYS A 71 8.48 -5.51 2.81
C LYS A 71 8.52 -5.12 4.30
N SER A 72 8.65 -3.84 4.63
CA SER A 72 8.61 -3.36 6.02
C SER A 72 7.19 -3.16 6.57
N GLY A 73 6.15 -3.44 5.77
CA GLY A 73 4.78 -3.07 6.10
C GLY A 73 4.58 -1.57 6.33
N PHE A 74 3.39 -1.21 6.80
CA PHE A 74 3.02 0.15 7.20
C PHE A 74 1.94 0.15 8.26
N GLU A 75 1.91 1.23 9.04
CA GLU A 75 1.03 1.38 10.19
C GLU A 75 -0.10 2.36 9.90
N LYS A 76 -1.17 2.27 10.70
CA LYS A 76 -2.24 3.26 10.71
C LYS A 76 -1.66 4.68 10.88
N GLY A 77 -2.07 5.59 10.00
CA GLY A 77 -1.63 6.98 9.97
C GLY A 77 -0.40 7.25 9.08
N ASP A 78 0.23 6.22 8.52
CA ASP A 78 1.21 6.40 7.46
C ASP A 78 0.53 6.90 6.17
N ILE A 79 1.26 7.66 5.37
CA ILE A 79 0.85 8.00 4.00
C ILE A 79 1.58 7.07 3.03
N ILE A 80 0.85 6.51 2.08
CA ILE A 80 1.42 5.72 0.99
C ILE A 80 1.31 6.53 -0.30
N MET A 81 2.44 6.68 -0.98
CA MET A 81 2.48 7.25 -2.32
C MET A 81 2.18 6.15 -3.35
N LEU A 82 1.24 6.44 -4.25
CA LEU A 82 0.84 5.53 -5.32
C LEU A 82 1.38 5.99 -6.67
N VAL A 83 1.74 5.02 -7.49
CA VAL A 83 2.02 5.20 -8.92
C VAL A 83 0.95 4.52 -9.76
N GLY A 84 0.59 5.15 -10.88
CA GLY A 84 -0.23 4.53 -11.90
C GLY A 84 0.48 3.29 -12.45
N VAL A 85 -0.26 2.20 -12.61
CA VAL A 85 0.29 0.93 -13.07
C VAL A 85 -0.70 0.28 -14.04
N SER A 86 -0.19 -0.24 -15.16
CA SER A 86 -1.01 -1.10 -16.02
C SER A 86 -1.08 -2.50 -15.39
N PRO A 87 -2.22 -3.21 -15.45
CA PRO A 87 -2.37 -4.52 -14.81
C PRO A 87 -1.27 -5.52 -15.19
N GLU A 88 -0.77 -5.47 -16.42
CA GLU A 88 0.26 -6.37 -16.96
C GLU A 88 1.65 -6.12 -16.35
N LYS A 89 1.84 -5.02 -15.61
CA LYS A 89 3.08 -4.68 -14.89
C LYS A 89 3.02 -5.01 -13.41
N VAL A 90 1.87 -5.44 -12.89
CA VAL A 90 1.71 -5.87 -11.50
C VAL A 90 2.29 -7.28 -11.34
N ARG A 91 3.02 -7.52 -10.25
CA ARG A 91 3.68 -8.82 -9.96
C ARG A 91 3.28 -9.31 -8.57
N ILE A 92 3.39 -10.63 -8.35
CA ILE A 92 3.26 -11.22 -7.00
C ILE A 92 4.26 -10.54 -6.06
N GLY A 93 3.78 -10.13 -4.89
CA GLY A 93 4.55 -9.38 -3.90
C GLY A 93 4.42 -7.86 -4.00
N ASP A 94 3.93 -7.31 -5.11
CA ASP A 94 3.56 -5.89 -5.19
C ASP A 94 2.44 -5.58 -4.18
N VAL A 95 2.38 -4.34 -3.69
CA VAL A 95 1.26 -3.84 -2.88
C VAL A 95 0.42 -2.91 -3.75
N ILE A 96 -0.87 -3.22 -3.92
CA ILE A 96 -1.77 -2.46 -4.77
C ILE A 96 -2.94 -1.87 -3.97
N VAL A 97 -3.44 -0.74 -4.43
CA VAL A 97 -4.69 -0.15 -3.96
C VAL A 97 -5.78 -0.45 -4.97
N PHE A 98 -6.92 -0.95 -4.52
CA PHE A 98 -8.02 -1.32 -5.41
C PHE A 98 -9.38 -1.00 -4.79
N ASN A 99 -10.37 -0.82 -5.65
CA ASN A 99 -11.75 -0.66 -5.23
C ASN A 99 -12.44 -2.04 -5.09
N ALA A 100 -13.03 -2.28 -3.91
CA ALA A 100 -13.70 -3.54 -3.59
C ALA A 100 -15.21 -3.36 -3.34
N TYR A 101 -15.83 -2.37 -3.99
CA TYR A 101 -17.24 -1.99 -3.79
C TYR A 101 -17.57 -1.61 -2.34
N GLN A 102 -16.59 -1.04 -1.64
CA GLN A 102 -16.74 -0.50 -0.29
C GLN A 102 -16.56 1.01 -0.29
N LYS A 103 -16.86 1.63 0.86
CA LYS A 103 -16.70 3.09 1.02
C LYS A 103 -15.25 3.54 0.77
N ASN A 104 -14.27 2.77 1.25
CA ASN A 104 -12.86 3.10 1.17
C ASN A 104 -12.10 2.02 0.37
N PRO A 105 -11.12 2.40 -0.47
CA PRO A 105 -10.25 1.44 -1.16
C PRO A 105 -9.45 0.56 -0.19
N ILE A 106 -9.08 -0.63 -0.65
CA ILE A 106 -8.24 -1.58 0.09
C ILE A 106 -6.81 -1.51 -0.44
N ILE A 107 -5.82 -1.64 0.45
CA ILE A 107 -4.40 -1.68 0.09
C ILE A 107 -3.76 -2.95 0.63
N HIS A 108 -3.48 -3.93 -0.22
CA HIS A 108 -2.97 -5.25 0.18
C HIS A 108 -1.91 -5.78 -0.80
N ARG A 109 -1.20 -6.83 -0.40
CA ARG A 109 -0.13 -7.46 -1.20
C ARG A 109 -0.68 -8.48 -2.18
N VAL A 110 -0.26 -8.43 -3.43
CA VAL A 110 -0.64 -9.40 -4.47
C VAL A 110 -0.06 -10.77 -4.17
N VAL A 111 -0.92 -11.78 -4.12
CA VAL A 111 -0.58 -13.17 -3.82
C VAL A 111 -0.87 -14.11 -4.99
N ASN A 112 -1.74 -13.72 -5.91
CA ASN A 112 -2.04 -14.48 -7.12
C ASN A 112 -2.42 -13.54 -8.28
N ILE A 113 -2.12 -13.96 -9.51
CA ILE A 113 -2.53 -13.31 -10.75
C ILE A 113 -3.00 -14.43 -11.69
N SER A 114 -4.25 -14.34 -12.13
CA SER A 114 -4.85 -15.25 -13.11
C SER A 114 -5.31 -14.48 -14.34
N VAL A 115 -5.48 -15.21 -15.44
CA VAL A 115 -6.01 -14.70 -16.70
C VAL A 115 -7.36 -15.35 -16.93
N MET A 116 -8.39 -14.55 -17.20
CA MET A 116 -9.71 -15.04 -17.59
C MET A 116 -9.73 -15.46 -19.06
N ASP A 117 -10.78 -16.17 -19.48
CA ASP A 117 -10.93 -16.66 -20.86
C ASP A 117 -10.92 -15.52 -21.91
N ASP A 118 -11.36 -14.32 -21.52
CA ASP A 118 -11.36 -13.12 -22.35
C ASP A 118 -10.00 -12.37 -22.38
N GLY A 119 -8.99 -12.90 -21.70
CA GLY A 119 -7.66 -12.30 -21.57
C GLY A 119 -7.54 -11.27 -20.43
N SER A 120 -8.62 -11.00 -19.69
CA SER A 120 -8.59 -10.05 -18.57
C SER A 120 -7.74 -10.58 -17.41
N LEU A 121 -6.92 -9.70 -16.81
CA LEU A 121 -6.15 -10.03 -15.62
C LEU A 121 -6.98 -9.88 -14.35
N VAL A 122 -6.93 -10.92 -13.52
CA VAL A 122 -7.57 -11.00 -12.20
C VAL A 122 -6.51 -11.20 -11.14
N PHE A 123 -6.64 -10.47 -10.05
CA PHE A 123 -5.69 -10.44 -8.95
C PHE A 123 -6.35 -10.98 -7.68
N SER A 124 -5.55 -11.65 -6.87
CA SER A 124 -5.87 -11.86 -5.47
C SER A 124 -4.80 -11.21 -4.61
N THR A 125 -5.23 -10.58 -3.53
CA THR A 125 -4.38 -9.89 -2.57
C THR A 125 -4.50 -10.49 -1.17
N LYS A 126 -3.64 -10.07 -0.25
CA LYS A 126 -3.74 -10.38 1.16
C LYS A 126 -3.19 -9.23 1.99
N GLY A 127 -3.89 -8.90 3.08
CA GLY A 127 -3.32 -8.08 4.14
C GLY A 127 -2.20 -8.83 4.85
N ASP A 128 -1.00 -8.24 4.88
CA ASP A 128 0.20 -8.84 5.48
C ASP A 128 0.00 -9.23 6.97
N ASN A 129 -0.91 -8.57 7.68
CA ASN A 129 -1.25 -8.80 9.09
C ASN A 129 -2.63 -9.46 9.29
N ASN A 130 -3.31 -9.83 8.21
CA ASN A 130 -4.55 -10.59 8.34
C ASN A 130 -4.20 -12.07 8.60
N TYR A 131 -5.06 -12.82 9.28
CA TYR A 131 -4.84 -14.26 9.45
C TYR A 131 -4.98 -15.03 8.11
N ASP A 132 -5.94 -14.63 7.28
CA ASP A 132 -6.18 -15.21 5.95
C ASP A 132 -6.56 -14.10 4.95
N GLN A 133 -6.84 -14.46 3.70
CA GLN A 133 -7.49 -13.55 2.75
C GLN A 133 -8.93 -13.26 3.19
N ILE A 134 -9.33 -12.00 3.11
CA ILE A 134 -10.73 -11.62 3.28
C ILE A 134 -11.52 -11.87 1.98
N PRO A 135 -12.87 -11.95 1.98
CA PRO A 135 -13.63 -12.17 0.75
C PRO A 135 -13.31 -11.17 -0.37
N GLN A 136 -13.01 -9.93 0.00
CA GLN A 136 -12.74 -8.82 -0.92
C GLN A 136 -11.33 -8.82 -1.50
N ASP A 137 -10.46 -9.70 -1.01
CA ASP A 137 -9.10 -9.90 -1.49
C ASP A 137 -9.03 -10.82 -2.71
N ASN A 138 -10.17 -11.28 -3.21
CA ASN A 138 -10.25 -12.22 -4.32
C ASN A 138 -10.97 -11.60 -5.51
N ASN A 139 -10.63 -12.07 -6.71
CA ASN A 139 -11.30 -11.71 -7.96
C ASN A 139 -11.26 -10.20 -8.27
N ILE A 140 -10.13 -9.56 -8.01
CA ILE A 140 -9.92 -8.14 -8.27
C ILE A 140 -9.60 -7.97 -9.75
N LEU A 141 -10.48 -7.35 -10.52
CA LEU A 141 -10.20 -7.03 -11.92
C LEU A 141 -9.09 -5.96 -12.01
N GLY A 142 -8.22 -6.06 -13.02
CA GLY A 142 -7.19 -5.06 -13.27
C GLY A 142 -7.73 -3.63 -13.39
N SER A 143 -8.96 -3.47 -13.90
CA SER A 143 -9.67 -2.18 -13.99
C SER A 143 -10.03 -1.57 -12.62
N ASN A 144 -10.06 -2.37 -11.56
CA ASN A 144 -10.33 -1.90 -10.19
C ASN A 144 -9.06 -1.44 -9.46
N ILE A 145 -7.87 -1.62 -10.04
CA ILE A 145 -6.61 -1.17 -9.47
C ILE A 145 -6.49 0.35 -9.63
N LEU A 146 -6.37 1.05 -8.51
CA LEU A 146 -6.21 2.51 -8.43
C LEU A 146 -4.74 2.93 -8.48
N GLY A 147 -3.82 2.03 -8.13
CA GLY A 147 -2.39 2.25 -8.22
C GLY A 147 -1.57 1.22 -7.48
N LYS A 148 -0.27 1.23 -7.74
CA LYS A 148 0.73 0.45 -6.98
C LYS A 148 1.36 1.32 -5.91
N ALA A 149 1.45 0.80 -4.70
CA ALA A 149 2.15 1.46 -3.60
C ALA A 149 3.66 1.48 -3.86
N LEU A 150 4.24 2.68 -3.88
CA LEU A 150 5.65 2.92 -4.18
C LEU A 150 6.47 3.07 -2.89
N ILE A 151 6.09 4.04 -2.05
CA ILE A 151 6.84 4.41 -0.86
C ILE A 151 5.90 4.77 0.28
N LYS A 152 6.32 4.40 1.49
CA LYS A 152 5.70 4.77 2.75
C LYS A 152 6.33 6.05 3.29
N ILE A 153 5.50 7.01 3.64
CA ILE A 153 5.85 8.23 4.36
C ILE A 153 5.35 8.04 5.81
N PRO A 154 6.25 7.81 6.78
CA PRO A 154 5.87 7.57 8.16
C PRO A 154 5.09 8.76 8.74
N LYS A 155 4.00 8.46 9.47
CA LYS A 155 3.22 9.35 10.34
C LYS A 155 3.44 10.86 10.11
N VAL A 156 2.52 11.48 9.36
CA VAL A 156 2.38 12.95 9.19
C VAL A 156 2.23 13.70 10.53
N GLY A 157 1.96 12.99 11.63
CA GLY A 157 1.97 13.55 12.98
C GLY A 157 3.26 14.30 13.32
N TRP A 158 4.42 13.87 12.79
CA TRP A 158 5.68 14.61 12.94
C TRP A 158 5.68 15.93 12.19
N ILE A 159 5.04 16.01 11.02
CA ILE A 159 4.89 17.27 10.28
C ILE A 159 3.99 18.22 11.06
N LYS A 160 2.89 17.71 11.66
CA LYS A 160 2.04 18.52 12.56
C LYS A 160 2.84 19.02 13.78
N LEU A 161 3.61 18.15 14.44
CA LEU A 161 4.46 18.53 15.57
C LEU A 161 5.56 19.53 15.16
N PHE A 162 6.18 19.33 14.01
CA PHE A 162 7.18 20.24 13.46
C PHE A 162 6.56 21.62 13.19
N VAL A 163 5.40 21.69 12.54
CA VAL A 163 4.71 22.97 12.27
C VAL A 163 4.29 23.64 13.57
N VAL A 164 3.77 22.90 14.54
CA VAL A 164 3.39 23.45 15.85
C VAL A 164 4.61 23.98 16.62
N ASN A 165 5.69 23.20 16.69
CA ASN A 165 6.92 23.59 17.38
C ASN A 165 7.66 24.73 16.66
N PHE A 166 7.65 24.75 15.33
CA PHE A 166 8.22 25.83 14.54
C PHE A 166 7.44 27.13 14.76
N MET A 167 6.11 27.07 14.77
CA MET A 167 5.27 28.24 15.06
C MET A 167 5.43 28.73 16.51
N SER A 168 5.65 27.84 17.47
CA SER A 168 5.92 28.22 18.87
C SER A 168 7.33 28.78 19.10
N PHE A 169 8.25 28.64 18.15
CA PHE A 169 9.59 29.21 18.22
C PHE A 169 9.61 30.71 17.85
N PHE A 170 8.60 31.18 17.10
CA PHE A 170 8.43 32.58 16.72
C PHE A 170 7.40 33.34 17.58
N HIS A 171 6.94 32.71 18.66
CA HIS A 171 6.13 33.31 19.73
C HIS A 171 6.90 33.31 21.04
#